data_AF-A0A6P0YC96-F1
#
_entry.id   AF-A0A6P0YC96-F1
#
_cell.length_a   1.000
_cell.length_b   1.000
_cell.length_c   1.000
_cell.angle_alpha   90.00
_cell.angle_beta   90.00
_cell.angle_gamma   90.00
#
_symmetry.space_group_name_H-M   'P 1'
#
loop_
_entity.id
_entity.type
_entity.pdbx_description
1 polymer ?
#
loop_
_entity_poly.entity_id
_entity_poly.type
_entity_poly.pdbx_seq_one_letter_code
_entity_poly.pdbx_strand_id
1 'polypeptide(L)'
;PDNLRDINIIDEANNLYGLMRDSGLSASQLGQSLFASPLLVDSLRHQAESLFYPVQLMICHHVEDYHAYNYPELIGERTDNVKSLINILESSTQKNSAWDMETAALFWRATQFKKHAVTVLQSLIKHRGEMTPYEGEYGRIATEMEQVFGQLILDSLVAVSVGV
;
A
#
# COMPACT_ATOMS: atom_id res chain seq x y z
N PRO A 1 -3.57 17.85 -0.55
CA PRO A 1 -3.28 17.15 0.71
C PRO A 1 -4.19 15.93 0.81
N ASP A 2 -3.62 14.74 0.90
CA ASP A 2 -4.40 13.52 1.10
C ASP A 2 -5.21 13.66 2.39
N ASN A 3 -6.50 13.33 2.33
CA ASN A 3 -7.35 13.40 3.49
C ASN A 3 -6.96 12.24 4.42
N LEU A 4 -6.55 12.56 5.65
CA LEU A 4 -6.11 11.57 6.64
C LEU A 4 -7.21 10.59 7.06
N ARG A 5 -8.46 10.84 6.63
CA ARG A 5 -9.60 9.94 6.82
C ARG A 5 -9.90 9.05 5.62
N ASP A 6 -9.11 9.12 4.55
CA ASP A 6 -9.31 8.24 3.40
C ASP A 6 -8.90 6.81 3.76
N ILE A 7 -9.70 5.84 3.31
CA ILE A 7 -9.40 4.42 3.37
C ILE A 7 -8.71 4.06 2.06
N ASN A 8 -7.39 3.88 2.12
CA ASN A 8 -6.61 3.51 0.95
C ASN A 8 -6.57 1.99 0.82
N ILE A 9 -7.29 1.43 -0.15
CA ILE A 9 -7.28 0.00 -0.44
C ILE A 9 -6.29 -0.24 -1.57
N ILE A 10 -5.32 -1.13 -1.33
CA ILE A 10 -4.42 -1.59 -2.38
C ILE A 10 -5.11 -2.72 -3.14
N ASP A 11 -5.55 -2.44 -4.35
CA ASP A 11 -6.16 -3.44 -5.25
C ASP A 11 -5.12 -4.07 -6.19
N GLU A 12 -3.96 -3.45 -6.32
CA GLU A 12 -2.88 -3.86 -7.19
C GLU A 12 -1.53 -3.54 -6.54
N ALA A 13 -0.57 -4.44 -6.69
CA ALA A 13 0.80 -4.19 -6.28
C ALA A 13 1.75 -4.68 -7.37
N ASN A 14 2.89 -4.03 -7.52
CA ASN A 14 3.97 -4.57 -8.32
C ASN A 14 5.18 -4.88 -7.46
N ASN A 15 5.84 -5.99 -7.79
CA ASN A 15 7.00 -6.43 -7.08
C ASN A 15 8.25 -5.81 -7.69
N LEU A 16 8.85 -4.83 -7.00
CA LEU A 16 10.13 -4.23 -7.38
C LEU A 16 11.27 -4.72 -6.49
N TYR A 17 11.12 -5.89 -5.86
CA TYR A 17 12.24 -6.57 -5.20
C TYR A 17 13.36 -6.76 -6.23
N GLY A 18 14.54 -6.21 -5.94
CA GLY A 18 15.66 -6.04 -6.86
C GLY A 18 15.93 -4.60 -7.32
N LEU A 19 15.12 -3.62 -6.90
CA LEU A 19 15.38 -2.20 -7.20
C LEU A 19 16.79 -1.78 -6.77
N MET A 20 17.34 -2.42 -5.73
CA MET A 20 18.65 -2.08 -5.17
C MET A 20 19.76 -3.12 -5.47
N ARG A 21 19.50 -4.41 -5.72
CA ARG A 21 20.51 -5.38 -6.24
C ARG A 21 19.84 -6.64 -6.81
N ASP A 22 20.43 -7.23 -7.85
CA ASP A 22 20.41 -8.68 -8.21
C ASP A 22 19.29 -9.50 -7.53
N SER A 23 18.01 -9.16 -7.76
CA SER A 23 16.97 -9.95 -7.13
C SER A 23 17.06 -11.35 -7.72
N GLY A 24 17.03 -12.36 -6.84
CA GLY A 24 16.87 -13.75 -7.27
C GLY A 24 15.53 -14.02 -7.98
N LEU A 25 14.73 -12.98 -8.25
CA LEU A 25 13.57 -13.01 -9.12
C LEU A 25 14.05 -12.90 -10.57
N SER A 26 13.54 -13.77 -11.45
CA SER A 26 13.86 -13.64 -12.86
C SER A 26 13.38 -12.28 -13.38
N ALA A 27 14.15 -11.65 -14.27
CA ALA A 27 13.79 -10.35 -14.89
C ALA A 27 12.38 -10.34 -15.50
N SER A 28 11.84 -11.51 -15.86
CA SER A 28 10.47 -11.69 -16.35
C SER A 28 9.37 -11.43 -15.30
N GLN A 29 9.70 -11.46 -14.00
CA GLN A 29 8.76 -11.29 -12.90
C GLN A 29 8.82 -9.89 -12.26
N LEU A 30 9.88 -9.12 -12.54
CA LEU A 30 10.02 -7.75 -12.06
C LEU A 30 8.91 -6.86 -12.61
N GLY A 31 8.24 -6.11 -11.75
CA GLY A 31 7.19 -5.17 -12.17
C GLY A 31 5.88 -5.82 -12.63
N GLN A 32 5.72 -7.15 -12.52
CA GLN A 32 4.43 -7.77 -12.77
C GLN A 32 3.40 -7.36 -11.71
N SER A 33 2.19 -7.07 -12.17
CA SER A 33 1.06 -6.79 -11.29
C SER A 33 0.62 -8.04 -10.54
N LEU A 34 0.49 -7.90 -9.23
CA LEU A 34 -0.14 -8.80 -8.29
C LEU A 34 -1.43 -8.13 -7.83
N PHE A 35 -2.54 -8.84 -7.88
CA PHE A 35 -3.83 -8.27 -7.55
C PHE A 35 -4.31 -8.72 -6.17
N ALA A 36 -4.99 -7.82 -5.48
CA ALA A 36 -5.74 -8.17 -4.29
C ALA A 36 -6.93 -9.07 -4.64
N SER A 37 -7.51 -9.70 -3.61
CA SER A 37 -8.75 -10.45 -3.74
C SER A 37 -9.91 -9.50 -4.07
N PRO A 38 -10.59 -9.64 -5.23
CA PRO A 38 -11.74 -8.81 -5.58
C PRO A 38 -12.85 -8.88 -4.52
N LEU A 39 -13.08 -10.09 -3.98
CA LEU A 39 -14.05 -10.32 -2.91
C LEU A 39 -13.76 -9.50 -1.64
N LEU A 40 -12.48 -9.37 -1.26
CA LEU A 40 -12.11 -8.59 -0.07
C LEU A 40 -12.14 -7.10 -0.36
N VAL A 41 -11.72 -6.68 -1.57
CA VAL A 41 -11.79 -5.29 -2.02
C VAL A 41 -13.24 -4.79 -2.01
N ASP A 42 -14.17 -5.54 -2.61
CA ASP A 42 -15.58 -5.16 -2.68
C ASP A 42 -16.21 -5.09 -1.28
N SER A 43 -15.86 -6.05 -0.41
CA SER A 43 -16.32 -6.05 0.98
C SER A 43 -15.83 -4.84 1.75
N LEU A 44 -14.53 -4.51 1.65
CA LEU A 44 -13.96 -3.32 2.30
C LEU A 44 -14.58 -2.03 1.79
N ARG A 45 -14.79 -1.92 0.47
CA ARG A 45 -15.45 -0.75 -0.13
C ARG A 45 -16.84 -0.55 0.42
N HIS A 46 -17.63 -1.62 0.47
CA HIS A 46 -19.00 -1.56 0.98
C HIS A 46 -19.05 -1.15 2.46
N GLN A 47 -18.15 -1.69 3.29
CA GLN A 47 -18.07 -1.31 4.71
C GLN A 47 -17.57 0.11 4.92
N ALA A 48 -16.62 0.59 4.10
CA ALA A 48 -16.16 1.97 4.20
C ALA A 48 -17.26 2.96 3.79
N GLU A 49 -18.00 2.65 2.74
CA GLU A 49 -19.17 3.42 2.29
C GLU A 49 -20.27 3.47 3.38
N SER A 50 -20.55 2.36 4.07
CA SER A 50 -21.54 2.31 5.15
C SER A 50 -21.14 3.13 6.38
N LEU A 51 -19.83 3.25 6.61
CA LEU A 51 -19.23 4.06 7.68
C LEU A 51 -18.96 5.52 7.23
N PHE A 52 -19.34 5.90 6.01
CA PHE A 52 -19.13 7.23 5.42
C PHE A 52 -17.66 7.66 5.28
N TYR A 53 -16.75 6.71 5.10
CA TYR A 53 -15.35 6.99 4.82
C TYR A 53 -15.06 6.95 3.31
N PRO A 54 -14.39 7.97 2.75
CA PRO A 54 -13.97 7.94 1.36
C PRO A 54 -12.97 6.81 1.12
N VAL A 55 -13.09 6.15 -0.03
CA VAL A 55 -12.18 5.07 -0.43
C VAL A 55 -11.34 5.51 -1.62
N GLN A 56 -10.05 5.21 -1.56
CA GLN A 56 -9.14 5.30 -2.70
C GLN A 56 -8.62 3.92 -3.06
N LEU A 57 -8.72 3.55 -4.35
CA LEU A 57 -8.02 2.38 -4.88
C LEU A 57 -6.64 2.81 -5.35
N MET A 58 -5.61 2.10 -4.89
CA MET A 58 -4.22 2.46 -5.13
C MET A 58 -3.41 1.28 -5.65
N ILE A 59 -2.36 1.60 -6.38
CA ILE A 59 -1.29 0.66 -6.69
C ILE A 59 -0.19 0.79 -5.64
N CYS A 60 0.27 -0.33 -5.08
CA CYS A 60 1.43 -0.35 -4.19
C CYS A 60 2.69 -0.82 -4.93
N HIS A 61 3.72 0.01 -4.92
CA HIS A 61 5.04 -0.32 -5.42
C HIS A 61 5.87 -0.88 -4.28
N HIS A 62 6.07 -2.20 -4.29
CA HIS A 62 6.88 -2.85 -3.27
C HIS A 62 8.36 -2.53 -3.48
N VAL A 63 8.97 -1.87 -2.51
CA VAL A 63 10.38 -1.46 -2.53
C VAL A 63 11.16 -2.22 -1.47
N GLU A 64 12.40 -2.61 -1.76
CA GLU A 64 13.27 -3.27 -0.77
C GLU A 64 13.74 -2.31 0.32
N ASP A 65 13.91 -1.05 -0.06
CA ASP A 65 14.42 0.01 0.79
C ASP A 65 13.57 1.26 0.60
N TYR A 66 12.65 1.47 1.54
CA TYR A 66 11.79 2.64 1.57
C TYR A 66 12.60 3.95 1.72
N HIS A 67 13.79 3.92 2.34
CA HIS A 67 14.66 5.10 2.40
C HIS A 67 15.29 5.40 1.05
N ALA A 68 15.66 4.39 0.27
CA ALA A 68 16.16 4.59 -1.09
C ALA A 68 15.11 5.25 -2.01
N TYR A 69 13.82 4.98 -1.79
CA TYR A 69 12.72 5.64 -2.49
C TYR A 69 12.53 7.10 -2.02
N ASN A 70 12.43 7.35 -0.71
CA ASN A 70 12.12 8.69 -0.20
C ASN A 70 13.31 9.67 -0.19
N TYR A 71 14.52 9.13 -0.13
CA TYR A 71 15.76 9.90 -0.11
C TYR A 71 16.78 9.31 -1.10
N PRO A 72 16.49 9.32 -2.41
CA PRO A 72 17.36 8.73 -3.42
C PRO A 72 18.77 9.34 -3.45
N GLU A 73 18.96 10.55 -2.94
CA GLU A 73 20.27 11.19 -2.80
C GLU A 73 21.21 10.46 -1.81
N LEU A 74 20.65 9.70 -0.86
CA LEU A 74 21.43 8.98 0.16
C LEU A 74 22.05 7.68 -0.39
N ILE A 75 21.66 7.24 -1.59
CA ILE A 75 22.12 5.99 -2.21
C ILE A 75 23.22 6.19 -3.29
N GLY A 76 23.74 7.41 -3.44
CA GLY A 76 24.93 7.71 -4.26
C GLY A 76 24.73 7.51 -5.76
N GLU A 77 25.62 6.77 -6.42
CA GLU A 77 25.64 6.61 -7.89
C GLU A 77 24.37 5.99 -8.49
N ARG A 78 23.47 5.45 -7.66
CA ARG A 78 22.23 4.78 -8.09
C ARG A 78 21.01 5.70 -8.14
N THR A 79 21.14 6.95 -7.70
CA THR A 79 20.03 7.93 -7.62
C THR A 79 19.27 8.06 -8.93
N ASP A 80 19.96 8.22 -10.07
CA ASP A 80 19.31 8.51 -11.36
C ASP A 80 18.51 7.32 -11.88
N ASN A 81 19.01 6.11 -11.68
CA ASN A 81 18.30 4.88 -12.05
C ASN A 81 17.01 4.72 -11.25
N VAL A 82 17.07 4.95 -9.93
CA VAL A 82 15.90 4.88 -9.04
C VAL A 82 14.85 5.92 -9.44
N LYS A 83 15.27 7.18 -9.66
CA LYS A 83 14.36 8.24 -10.12
C LYS A 83 13.71 7.93 -11.45
N SER A 84 14.48 7.40 -12.42
CA SER A 84 13.94 7.05 -13.73
C SER A 84 12.89 5.95 -13.63
N LEU A 85 13.12 4.92 -12.81
CA LEU A 85 12.17 3.82 -12.62
C LEU A 85 10.88 4.30 -11.93
N ILE A 86 10.99 5.11 -10.88
CA ILE A 86 9.84 5.71 -10.19
C ILE A 86 8.98 6.50 -11.19
N ASN A 87 9.59 7.37 -11.99
CA ASN A 87 8.89 8.17 -12.99
C ASN A 87 8.16 7.30 -14.03
N ILE A 88 8.81 6.23 -14.51
CA ILE A 88 8.18 5.30 -15.46
C ILE A 88 6.95 4.65 -14.83
N LEU A 89 7.07 4.16 -13.60
CA LEU A 89 5.99 3.47 -12.90
C LEU A 89 4.81 4.40 -12.62
N GLU A 90 5.06 5.57 -12.05
CA GLU A 90 4.03 6.56 -11.76
C GLU A 90 3.35 7.07 -13.04
N SER A 91 4.07 7.14 -14.18
CA SER A 91 3.48 7.52 -15.48
C SER A 91 2.68 6.40 -16.15
N SER A 92 2.85 5.15 -15.73
CA SER A 92 2.26 3.98 -16.38
C SER A 92 0.81 3.70 -15.96
N THR A 93 0.32 4.41 -14.96
CA THR A 93 -0.99 4.20 -14.33
C THR A 93 -1.67 5.53 -14.00
N GLN A 94 -3.00 5.52 -13.96
CA GLN A 94 -3.81 6.65 -13.49
C GLN A 94 -4.20 6.52 -12.01
N LYS A 95 -3.82 5.42 -11.34
CA LYS A 95 -4.08 5.21 -9.92
C LYS A 95 -3.10 5.99 -9.07
N ASN A 96 -3.56 6.42 -7.88
CA ASN A 96 -2.65 6.93 -6.87
C ASN A 96 -1.69 5.81 -6.44
N SER A 97 -0.44 6.19 -6.19
CA SER A 97 0.64 5.27 -5.85
C SER A 97 0.93 5.28 -4.36
N ALA A 98 1.19 4.10 -3.81
CA ALA A 98 1.71 3.90 -2.47
C ALA A 98 3.01 3.08 -2.55
N TRP A 99 3.82 3.14 -1.49
CA TRP A 99 5.08 2.40 -1.40
C TRP A 99 5.19 1.75 -0.03
N ASP A 100 5.44 0.44 -0.02
CA ASP A 100 5.66 -0.34 1.19
C ASP A 100 6.67 -1.47 0.95
N MET A 101 6.97 -2.24 1.99
CA MET A 101 7.91 -3.36 1.93
C MET A 101 7.19 -4.71 2.07
N GLU A 102 5.85 -4.74 2.06
CA GLU A 102 5.09 -5.91 2.51
C GLU A 102 3.97 -6.34 1.55
N THR A 103 3.28 -5.42 0.88
CA THR A 103 2.03 -5.76 0.16
C THR A 103 2.24 -6.72 -1.00
N ALA A 104 3.25 -6.49 -1.85
CA ALA A 104 3.50 -7.42 -2.96
C ALA A 104 3.89 -8.81 -2.46
N ALA A 105 4.69 -8.90 -1.40
CA ALA A 105 5.07 -10.17 -0.79
C ALA A 105 3.83 -10.90 -0.22
N LEU A 106 2.92 -10.17 0.44
CA LEU A 106 1.65 -10.70 0.93
C LEU A 106 0.80 -11.27 -0.22
N PHE A 107 0.60 -10.51 -1.29
CA PHE A 107 -0.22 -10.94 -2.42
C PHE A 107 0.39 -12.17 -3.10
N TRP A 108 1.71 -12.15 -3.33
CA TRP A 108 2.41 -13.28 -3.91
C TRP A 108 2.24 -14.54 -3.08
N ARG A 109 2.44 -14.49 -1.76
CA ARG A 109 2.22 -15.65 -0.88
C ARG A 109 0.77 -16.12 -0.89
N ALA A 110 -0.20 -15.21 -0.89
CA ALA A 110 -1.61 -15.57 -0.98
C ALA A 110 -1.92 -16.37 -2.25
N THR A 111 -1.37 -15.97 -3.40
CA THR A 111 -1.54 -16.72 -4.67
C THR A 111 -0.97 -18.14 -4.59
N GLN A 112 0.20 -18.32 -3.96
CA GLN A 112 0.84 -19.64 -3.83
C GLN A 112 -0.01 -20.62 -3.01
N PHE A 113 -0.73 -20.12 -2.00
CA PHE A 113 -1.62 -20.92 -1.15
C PHE A 113 -3.07 -20.94 -1.60
N LYS A 114 -3.41 -20.30 -2.73
CA LYS A 114 -4.79 -20.12 -3.21
C LYS A 114 -5.69 -19.51 -2.11
N LYS A 115 -5.18 -18.46 -1.46
CA LYS A 115 -5.87 -17.68 -0.42
C LYS A 115 -6.18 -16.27 -0.90
N HIS A 116 -7.06 -15.60 -0.18
CA HIS A 116 -7.41 -14.20 -0.41
C HIS A 116 -6.51 -13.29 0.40
N ALA A 117 -6.08 -12.16 -0.18
CA ALA A 117 -5.35 -11.10 0.51
C ALA A 117 -5.76 -9.74 -0.05
N VAL A 118 -5.67 -8.71 0.80
CA VAL A 118 -5.85 -7.29 0.47
C VAL A 118 -5.06 -6.49 1.50
N THR A 119 -4.57 -5.31 1.11
CA THR A 119 -3.95 -4.36 2.04
C THR A 119 -4.81 -3.12 2.13
N VAL A 120 -4.95 -2.58 3.33
CA VAL A 120 -5.47 -1.24 3.60
C VAL A 120 -4.37 -0.41 4.26
N LEU A 121 -4.13 0.80 3.75
CA LEU A 121 -3.10 1.70 4.24
C LEU A 121 -3.70 2.95 4.88
N GLN A 122 -3.12 3.34 6.01
CA GLN A 122 -3.42 4.60 6.67
C GLN A 122 -2.45 5.70 6.20
N SER A 123 -3.00 6.85 5.84
CA SER A 123 -2.21 8.06 5.58
C SER A 123 -1.77 8.71 6.90
N LEU A 124 -0.47 8.95 7.05
CA LEU A 124 0.13 9.62 8.21
C LEU A 124 0.99 10.81 7.76
N ILE A 125 0.91 11.92 8.49
CA ILE A 125 1.81 13.06 8.27
C ILE A 125 3.11 12.80 9.04
N LYS A 126 4.20 12.59 8.31
CA LYS A 126 5.55 12.51 8.88
C LYS A 126 6.14 13.92 8.93
N HIS A 127 6.45 14.42 10.13
CA HIS A 127 7.13 15.71 10.30
C HIS A 127 8.65 15.54 10.22
N ARG A 128 9.38 16.59 9.80
CA ARG A 128 10.84 16.64 9.93
C ARG A 128 11.20 16.97 11.38
N GLY A 129 11.91 16.10 12.07
CA GLY A 129 12.37 16.29 13.46
C GLY A 129 11.91 15.16 14.39
N GLU A 130 11.86 15.45 15.70
CA GLU A 130 11.52 14.46 16.74
C GLU A 130 10.01 14.22 16.91
N MET A 131 9.16 15.03 16.28
CA MET A 131 7.70 14.91 16.39
C MET A 131 7.20 13.65 15.69
N THR A 132 6.51 12.78 16.44
CA THR A 132 5.94 11.55 15.90
C THR A 132 4.67 11.84 15.08
N PRO A 133 4.26 10.96 14.15
CA PRO A 133 3.00 11.10 13.42
C PRO A 133 1.73 11.08 14.30
N TYR A 134 1.89 10.76 15.59
CA TYR A 134 0.83 10.61 16.58
C TYR A 134 0.69 11.81 17.51
N GLU A 135 1.36 12.93 17.22
CA GLU A 135 1.25 14.16 18.00
C GLU A 135 0.24 15.16 17.42
N GLY A 136 -0.34 15.96 18.31
CA GLY A 136 -1.25 17.05 17.94
C GLY A 136 -2.56 16.60 17.31
N GLU A 137 -3.16 17.48 16.50
CA GLU A 137 -4.45 17.22 15.85
C GLU A 137 -4.39 16.04 14.86
N TYR A 138 -3.29 15.93 14.10
CA TYR A 138 -3.10 14.84 13.14
C TYR A 138 -2.95 13.49 13.82
N GLY A 139 -2.25 13.44 14.96
CA GLY A 139 -2.15 12.23 15.77
C GLY A 139 -3.48 11.76 16.34
N ARG A 140 -4.35 12.70 16.75
CA ARG A 140 -5.72 12.38 17.15
C ARG A 140 -6.50 11.73 16.01
N ILE A 141 -6.39 12.27 14.80
CA ILE A 141 -7.05 11.70 13.60
C ILE A 141 -6.46 10.30 13.30
N ALA A 142 -5.14 10.14 13.40
CA ALA A 142 -4.50 8.86 13.16
C ALA A 142 -5.02 7.77 14.12
N THR A 143 -5.11 8.09 15.41
CA THR A 143 -5.62 7.16 16.44
C THR A 143 -7.11 6.84 16.24
N GLU A 144 -7.91 7.84 15.84
CA GLU A 144 -9.33 7.65 15.50
C GLU A 144 -9.47 6.68 14.33
N MET A 145 -8.66 6.86 13.28
CA MET A 145 -8.69 5.99 12.11
C MET A 145 -8.26 4.55 12.41
N GLU A 146 -7.35 4.30 13.35
CA GLU A 146 -6.99 2.92 13.74
C GLU A 146 -8.20 2.12 14.25
N GLN A 147 -9.10 2.77 15.00
CA GLN A 147 -10.36 2.14 15.43
C GLN A 147 -11.28 1.85 14.24
N VAL A 148 -11.36 2.78 13.28
CA VAL A 148 -12.11 2.61 12.04
C VAL A 148 -11.57 1.45 11.22
N PHE A 149 -10.25 1.37 11.02
CA PHE A 149 -9.60 0.27 10.31
C PHE A 149 -9.86 -1.07 11.00
N GLY A 150 -9.76 -1.12 12.34
CA GLY A 150 -10.08 -2.34 13.10
C GLY A 150 -11.50 -2.84 12.86
N GLN A 151 -12.48 -1.93 12.94
CA GLN A 151 -13.89 -2.26 12.69
C GLN A 151 -14.11 -2.69 11.23
N LEU A 152 -13.60 -1.89 10.28
CA LEU A 152 -13.72 -2.13 8.84
C LEU A 152 -13.18 -3.51 8.46
N ILE A 153 -11.96 -3.85 8.91
CA ILE A 153 -11.32 -5.12 8.60
C ILE A 153 -12.12 -6.29 9.17
N LEU A 154 -12.57 -6.19 10.44
CA LEU A 154 -13.34 -7.26 11.07
C LEU A 154 -14.67 -7.48 10.36
N ASP A 155 -15.42 -6.41 10.08
CA ASP A 155 -16.72 -6.49 9.41
C ASP A 155 -16.61 -7.06 8.01
N SER A 156 -15.57 -6.68 7.26
CA SER A 156 -15.32 -7.25 5.94
C SER A 156 -15.00 -8.75 5.99
N LEU A 157 -14.19 -9.19 6.95
CA LEU A 157 -13.89 -10.61 7.14
C LEU A 157 -15.13 -11.41 7.53
N VAL A 158 -15.97 -10.87 8.42
CA VAL A 158 -17.24 -11.50 8.81
C VAL A 158 -18.18 -11.60 7.62
N ALA A 159 -18.39 -10.51 6.87
CA ALA A 159 -19.27 -10.48 5.71
C ALA A 159 -18.87 -11.52 4.65
N VAL A 160 -17.57 -11.64 4.39
CA VAL A 160 -17.03 -12.62 3.45
C VAL A 160 -17.16 -14.04 3.98
N SER A 161 -17.08 -14.26 5.29
CA SER A 161 -17.25 -15.60 5.88
C SER A 161 -18.70 -16.12 5.89
N VAL A 162 -19.68 -15.21 5.92
CA VAL A 162 -21.12 -15.56 5.96
C VAL A 162 -21.72 -15.67 4.55
N GLY A 163 -21.09 -15.06 3.55
CA GLY A 163 -21.50 -15.10 2.15
C GLY A 163 -20.92 -16.27 1.32
N VAL A 164 -20.27 -17.25 1.96
CA VAL A 164 -19.68 -18.46 1.35
C VAL A 164 -20.43 -19.70 1.82
#